data_AF-A0A1A8GK76-F1
#
_entry.id   AF-A0A1A8GK76-F1
#
_cell.length_a   1.000
_cell.length_b   1.000
_cell.length_c   1.000
_cell.angle_alpha   90.00
_cell.angle_beta   90.00
_cell.angle_gamma   90.00
#
_symmetry.space_group_name_H-M   'P 1'
#
loop_
_entity.id
_entity.type
_entity.pdbx_description
1 polymer ?
#
loop_
_entity_poly.entity_id
_entity_poly.type
_entity_poly.pdbx_seq_one_letter_code
_entity_poly.pdbx_strand_id
1 'polypeptide(L)'
;KPSCPTAFRKILLKEVSELSNYIDRSQLPASLGGYFLYCHKSWVGFVKEVHAFLQEFLSVLQRLPSCISTLQALSRLPLPSSLSLLQNFCSTNEAMFLHLRRELGLDELLRHCEVMVDKLRFPEKDPCFQAMAGTALFTHTAFDMLQNHSRITAAVERVELLWQQASSRAQLHLQLVQFRSEALQITEE
;
A
#
# COMPACT_ATOMS: atom_id res chain seq x y z
N LYS A 1 -20.54 -44.42 3.30
CA LYS A 1 -19.24 -44.61 4.00
C LYS A 1 -19.26 -43.75 5.26
N PRO A 2 -19.26 -44.32 6.48
CA PRO A 2 -19.18 -43.53 7.69
C PRO A 2 -17.75 -43.03 7.89
N SER A 3 -17.60 -41.76 8.26
CA SER A 3 -16.34 -41.13 8.63
C SER A 3 -15.78 -41.80 9.89
N CYS A 4 -14.55 -42.31 9.79
CA CYS A 4 -13.83 -42.86 10.93
C CYS A 4 -13.51 -41.71 11.91
N PRO A 5 -13.89 -41.79 13.20
CA PRO A 5 -13.53 -40.75 14.16
C PRO A 5 -12.02 -40.83 14.37
N THR A 6 -11.32 -39.71 14.15
CA THR A 6 -9.88 -39.61 14.37
C THR A 6 -9.58 -39.94 15.83
N ALA A 7 -8.98 -41.11 16.09
CA ALA A 7 -8.66 -41.52 17.45
C ALA A 7 -7.53 -40.64 17.99
N PHE A 8 -7.83 -39.77 18.95
CA PHE A 8 -6.84 -38.92 19.60
C PHE A 8 -6.00 -39.76 20.57
N ARG A 9 -4.70 -39.89 20.28
CA ARG A 9 -3.72 -40.53 21.17
C ARG A 9 -3.18 -39.50 22.16
N LYS A 10 -3.42 -39.72 23.45
CA LYS A 10 -2.82 -38.93 24.55
C LYS A 10 -1.55 -39.63 25.05
N ILE A 11 -0.44 -38.91 25.12
CA ILE A 11 0.85 -39.41 25.59
C ILE A 11 1.28 -38.53 26.75
N LEU A 12 1.57 -39.15 27.90
CA LEU A 12 2.14 -38.44 29.05
C LEU A 12 3.66 -38.47 28.93
N LEU A 13 4.27 -37.28 28.80
CA LEU A 13 5.71 -37.12 28.75
C LEU A 13 6.27 -37.06 30.17
N LYS A 14 7.43 -37.68 30.39
CA LYS A 14 8.14 -37.66 31.68
C LYS A 14 8.99 -36.41 31.84
N GLU A 15 9.55 -35.94 30.73
CA GLU A 15 10.36 -34.72 30.66
C GLU A 15 10.00 -33.90 29.42
N VAL A 16 10.16 -32.58 29.50
CA VAL A 16 9.84 -31.66 28.41
C VAL A 16 10.70 -31.93 27.16
N SER A 17 11.94 -32.41 27.35
CA SER A 17 12.87 -32.81 26.28
C SER A 17 12.34 -33.93 25.38
N GLU A 18 11.44 -34.78 25.89
CA GLU A 18 10.80 -35.87 25.14
C GLU A 18 9.85 -35.36 24.04
N LEU A 19 9.47 -34.08 24.05
CA LEU A 19 8.72 -33.45 22.97
C LEU A 19 9.41 -33.63 21.61
N SER A 20 10.75 -33.65 21.60
CA SER A 20 11.53 -33.83 20.37
C SER A 20 11.39 -35.21 19.72
N ASN A 21 10.80 -36.19 20.42
CA ASN A 21 10.47 -37.50 19.84
C ASN A 21 9.21 -37.46 18.97
N TYR A 22 8.40 -36.41 19.09
CA TYR A 22 7.12 -36.26 18.41
C TYR A 22 7.04 -35.02 17.52
N ILE A 23 7.86 -34.00 17.82
CA ILE A 23 7.92 -32.73 17.10
C ILE A 23 9.38 -32.49 16.72
N ASP A 24 9.61 -32.02 15.49
CA ASP A 24 10.94 -31.65 15.03
C ASP A 24 11.54 -30.56 15.92
N ARG A 25 12.82 -30.70 16.29
CA ARG A 25 13.55 -29.75 17.13
C ARG A 25 13.64 -28.34 16.51
N SER A 26 13.50 -28.21 15.20
CA SER A 26 13.41 -26.92 14.49
C SER A 26 12.15 -26.12 14.82
N GLN A 27 11.10 -26.78 15.32
CA GLN A 27 9.82 -26.16 15.67
C GLN A 27 9.69 -25.89 17.18
N LEU A 28 10.65 -26.36 17.98
CA LEU A 28 10.64 -26.24 19.43
C LEU A 28 11.62 -25.14 19.88
N PRO A 29 11.21 -24.21 20.75
CA PRO A 29 12.13 -23.29 21.40
C PRO A 29 13.17 -24.02 22.26
N ALA A 30 14.26 -23.32 22.60
CA ALA A 30 15.32 -23.86 23.46
C ALA A 30 14.79 -24.35 24.83
N SER A 31 13.80 -23.68 25.40
CA SER A 31 13.14 -24.09 26.65
C SER A 31 12.39 -25.44 26.55
N LEU A 32 12.07 -25.87 25.32
CA LEU A 32 11.42 -27.16 25.03
C LEU A 32 12.40 -28.18 24.41
N GLY A 33 13.71 -27.91 24.45
CA GLY A 33 14.74 -28.82 23.93
C GLY A 33 14.96 -28.75 22.41
N GLY A 34 14.50 -27.68 21.75
CA GLY A 34 14.77 -27.44 20.33
C GLY A 34 15.74 -26.28 20.07
N TYR A 35 15.79 -25.83 18.82
CA TYR A 35 16.66 -24.74 18.36
C TYR A 35 15.89 -23.64 17.61
N PHE A 36 14.57 -23.60 17.74
CA PHE A 36 13.75 -22.52 17.21
C PHE A 36 14.03 -21.22 17.97
N LEU A 37 14.57 -20.23 17.26
CA LEU A 37 14.85 -18.90 17.79
C LEU A 37 13.54 -18.09 17.87
N TYR A 38 12.88 -18.14 19.03
CA TYR A 38 11.63 -17.41 19.28
C TYR A 38 11.80 -16.32 20.34
N CYS A 39 11.46 -15.08 19.97
CA CYS A 39 11.30 -13.97 20.90
C CYS A 39 9.87 -13.42 20.80
N HIS A 40 9.05 -13.64 21.83
CA HIS A 40 7.65 -13.19 21.84
C HIS A 40 7.51 -11.69 21.60
N LYS A 41 8.34 -10.87 22.26
CA LYS A 41 8.30 -9.40 22.12
C LYS A 41 8.57 -8.96 20.68
N SER A 42 9.60 -9.52 20.05
CA SER A 42 9.96 -9.22 18.66
C SER A 42 8.90 -9.71 17.68
N TRP A 43 8.37 -10.92 17.89
CA TRP A 43 7.30 -11.47 17.05
C TRP A 43 6.04 -10.60 17.09
N VAL A 44 5.60 -10.20 18.29
CA VAL A 44 4.44 -9.30 18.44
C VAL A 44 4.72 -7.94 17.80
N GLY A 45 5.92 -7.38 17.98
CA GLY A 45 6.33 -6.12 17.37
C GLY A 45 6.24 -6.16 15.84
N PHE A 46 6.86 -7.17 15.24
CA PHE A 46 6.83 -7.41 13.80
C PHE A 46 5.40 -7.57 13.27
N VAL A 47 4.61 -8.45 13.89
CA VAL A 47 3.22 -8.70 13.44
C VAL A 47 2.36 -7.45 13.56
N LYS A 48 2.53 -6.64 14.60
CA LYS A 48 1.80 -5.37 14.76
C LYS A 48 2.12 -4.39 13.65
N GLU A 49 3.39 -4.26 13.28
CA GLU A 49 3.81 -3.33 12.23
C GLU A 49 3.29 -3.77 10.86
N VAL A 50 3.42 -5.06 10.54
CA VAL A 50 2.86 -5.64 9.31
C VAL A 50 1.33 -5.49 9.28
N HIS A 51 0.65 -5.72 10.40
CA HIS A 51 -0.79 -5.59 10.48
C HIS A 51 -1.24 -4.14 10.31
N ALA A 52 -0.53 -3.16 10.88
CA ALA A 52 -0.83 -1.74 10.70
C ALA A 52 -0.75 -1.34 9.22
N PHE A 53 0.31 -1.75 8.53
CA PHE A 53 0.43 -1.56 7.08
C PHE A 53 -0.74 -2.18 6.30
N LEU A 54 -1.14 -3.41 6.64
CA LEU A 54 -2.27 -4.08 5.98
C LEU A 54 -3.58 -3.33 6.17
N GLN A 55 -3.82 -2.74 7.34
CA GLN A 55 -5.01 -1.91 7.57
C GLN A 55 -5.01 -0.65 6.70
N GLU A 56 -3.87 0.02 6.59
CA GLU A 56 -3.71 1.19 5.70
C GLU A 56 -3.96 0.80 4.23
N PHE A 57 -3.36 -0.30 3.78
CA PHE A 57 -3.54 -0.83 2.44
C PHE A 57 -5.01 -1.13 2.13
N LEU A 58 -5.72 -1.82 3.03
CA LEU A 58 -7.15 -2.12 2.87
C LEU A 58 -7.99 -0.85 2.85
N SER A 59 -7.68 0.14 3.68
CA SER A 59 -8.36 1.43 3.70
C SER A 59 -8.22 2.18 2.37
N VAL A 60 -7.02 2.17 1.76
CA VAL A 60 -6.80 2.76 0.43
C VAL A 60 -7.60 2.01 -0.64
N LEU A 61 -7.58 0.68 -0.61
CA LEU A 61 -8.35 -0.14 -1.57
C LEU A 61 -9.85 0.14 -1.52
N GLN A 62 -10.40 0.44 -0.35
CA GLN A 62 -11.82 0.79 -0.19
C GLN A 62 -12.14 2.19 -0.77
N ARG A 63 -11.21 3.14 -0.68
CA ARG A 63 -11.39 4.53 -1.16
C ARG A 63 -11.13 4.68 -2.67
N LEU A 64 -10.26 3.84 -3.24
CA LEU A 64 -9.80 3.93 -4.62
C LEU A 64 -10.93 3.95 -5.67
N PRO A 65 -11.98 3.10 -5.61
CA PRO A 65 -13.07 3.12 -6.59
C PRO A 65 -13.85 4.44 -6.62
N SER A 66 -14.03 5.07 -5.46
CA SER A 66 -14.69 6.37 -5.35
C SER A 66 -13.83 7.47 -5.98
N CYS A 67 -12.52 7.48 -5.70
CA CYS A 67 -11.58 8.42 -6.32
C CYS A 67 -11.59 8.32 -7.85
N ILE A 68 -11.52 7.09 -8.39
CA ILE A 68 -11.57 6.84 -9.84
C ILE A 68 -12.89 7.37 -10.43
N SER A 69 -14.01 7.12 -9.75
CA SER A 69 -15.33 7.58 -10.20
C SER A 69 -15.43 9.10 -10.24
N THR A 70 -14.88 9.80 -9.25
CA THR A 70 -14.82 11.27 -9.21
C THR A 70 -13.95 11.83 -10.34
N LEU A 71 -12.77 11.25 -10.58
CA LEU A 71 -11.90 11.65 -11.70
C LEU A 71 -12.56 11.43 -13.06
N GLN A 72 -13.30 10.33 -13.23
CA GLN A 72 -14.07 10.07 -14.43
C GLN A 72 -15.26 11.02 -14.60
N ALA A 73 -15.87 11.48 -13.52
CA ALA A 73 -16.94 12.49 -13.58
C ALA A 73 -16.38 13.85 -14.00
N LEU A 74 -15.20 14.24 -13.51
CA LEU A 74 -14.53 15.49 -13.88
C LEU A 74 -14.26 15.60 -15.38
N SER A 75 -13.79 14.53 -16.01
CA SER A 75 -13.50 14.54 -17.45
C SER A 75 -14.74 14.81 -18.32
N ARG A 76 -15.93 14.57 -17.78
CA ARG A 76 -17.23 14.75 -18.46
C ARG A 76 -17.84 16.13 -18.24
N LEU A 77 -17.34 16.93 -17.30
CA LEU A 77 -17.90 18.26 -17.03
C LEU A 77 -17.77 19.18 -18.26
N PRO A 78 -18.79 20.00 -18.57
CA PRO A 78 -18.71 20.94 -19.67
C PRO A 78 -17.67 22.02 -19.41
N LEU A 79 -16.98 22.46 -20.45
CA LEU A 79 -15.97 23.52 -20.35
C LEU A 79 -16.64 24.90 -20.32
N PRO A 80 -16.22 25.81 -19.43
CA PRO A 80 -16.68 27.19 -19.46
C PRO A 80 -16.21 27.92 -20.72
N SER A 81 -17.07 28.82 -21.23
CA SER A 81 -16.81 29.57 -22.46
C SER A 81 -15.98 30.86 -22.26
N SER A 82 -15.92 31.37 -21.02
CA SER A 82 -15.16 32.58 -20.65
C SER A 82 -13.78 32.22 -20.11
N LEU A 83 -12.75 33.00 -20.47
CA LEU A 83 -11.38 32.80 -19.98
C LEU A 83 -11.29 32.84 -18.44
N SER A 84 -11.95 33.79 -17.78
CA SER A 84 -11.93 33.89 -16.32
C SER A 84 -12.60 32.68 -15.65
N LEU A 85 -13.70 32.20 -16.22
CA LEU A 85 -14.38 31.00 -15.74
C LEU A 85 -13.56 29.73 -15.99
N LEU A 86 -12.84 29.66 -17.12
CA LEU A 86 -11.97 28.54 -17.48
C LEU A 86 -10.75 28.45 -16.56
N GLN A 87 -10.11 29.58 -16.24
CA GLN A 87 -9.03 29.65 -15.25
C GLN A 87 -9.49 29.19 -13.87
N ASN A 88 -10.65 29.68 -13.42
CA ASN A 88 -11.24 29.27 -12.15
C ASN A 88 -11.60 27.77 -12.15
N PHE A 89 -12.12 27.25 -13.25
CA PHE A 89 -12.44 25.83 -13.42
C PHE A 89 -11.18 24.95 -13.33
N CYS A 90 -10.11 25.30 -14.04
CA CYS A 90 -8.84 24.58 -13.97
C CYS A 90 -8.27 24.58 -12.53
N SER A 91 -8.22 25.75 -11.90
CA SER A 91 -7.69 25.90 -10.53
C SER A 91 -8.52 25.13 -9.50
N THR A 92 -9.85 25.15 -9.63
CA THR A 92 -10.77 24.43 -8.74
C THR A 92 -10.59 22.91 -8.89
N ASN A 93 -10.51 22.41 -10.12
CA ASN A 93 -10.32 20.99 -10.37
C ASN A 93 -8.96 20.50 -9.88
N GLU A 94 -7.91 21.31 -10.03
CA GLU A 94 -6.58 20.99 -9.52
C GLU A 94 -6.57 20.92 -7.99
N ALA A 95 -7.18 21.91 -7.32
CA ALA A 95 -7.32 21.89 -5.86
C ALA A 95 -8.12 20.67 -5.38
N MET A 96 -9.20 20.33 -6.08
CA MET A 96 -10.00 19.15 -5.78
C MET A 96 -9.23 17.84 -6.00
N PHE A 97 -8.43 17.74 -7.06
CA PHE A 97 -7.56 16.58 -7.28
C PHE A 97 -6.53 16.43 -6.16
N LEU A 98 -5.84 17.51 -5.79
CA LEU A 98 -4.86 17.49 -4.69
C LEU A 98 -5.51 17.12 -3.35
N HIS A 99 -6.77 17.49 -3.15
CA HIS A 99 -7.53 17.05 -1.97
C HIS A 99 -7.88 15.56 -2.07
N LEU A 100 -8.42 15.10 -3.19
CA LEU A 100 -8.75 13.68 -3.42
C LEU A 100 -7.54 12.76 -3.29
N ARG A 101 -6.37 13.19 -3.76
CA ARG A 101 -5.12 12.44 -3.66
C ARG A 101 -4.67 12.28 -2.21
N ARG A 102 -4.73 13.37 -1.43
CA ARG A 102 -4.46 13.34 0.02
C ARG A 102 -5.47 12.48 0.77
N GLU A 103 -6.75 12.63 0.47
CA GLU A 103 -7.82 11.81 1.05
C GLU A 103 -7.76 10.34 0.63
N LEU A 104 -7.12 10.01 -0.49
CA LEU A 104 -6.87 8.63 -0.90
C LEU A 104 -5.70 8.02 -0.12
N GLY A 105 -4.71 8.82 0.28
CA GLY A 105 -3.58 8.38 1.12
C GLY A 105 -2.62 7.42 0.42
N LEU A 106 -2.59 7.41 -0.91
CA LEU A 106 -1.75 6.51 -1.70
C LEU A 106 -0.26 6.82 -1.55
N ASP A 107 0.10 8.10 -1.46
CA ASP A 107 1.49 8.54 -1.32
C ASP A 107 2.06 8.16 0.06
N GLU A 108 1.27 8.36 1.13
CA GLU A 108 1.63 7.96 2.48
C GLU A 108 1.78 6.43 2.59
N LEU A 109 0.87 5.68 1.97
CA LEU A 109 0.93 4.22 1.91
C LEU A 109 2.18 3.74 1.16
N LEU A 110 2.51 4.38 0.02
CA LEU A 110 3.72 4.04 -0.74
C LEU A 110 4.97 4.28 0.10
N ARG A 111 5.08 5.44 0.73
CA ARG A 111 6.21 5.78 1.62
C ARG A 111 6.33 4.79 2.78
N HIS A 112 5.22 4.39 3.39
CA HIS A 112 5.23 3.38 4.44
C HIS A 112 5.65 2.00 3.91
N CYS A 113 5.19 1.62 2.71
CA CYS A 113 5.62 0.39 2.04
C CYS A 113 7.13 0.38 1.79
N GLU A 114 7.70 1.48 1.30
CA GLU A 114 9.15 1.63 1.10
C GLU A 114 9.95 1.45 2.39
N VAL A 115 9.48 2.05 3.49
CA VAL A 115 10.09 1.87 4.82
C VAL A 115 10.03 0.40 5.25
N MET A 116 8.88 -0.26 5.09
CA MET A 116 8.71 -1.68 5.40
C MET A 116 9.64 -2.55 4.55
N VAL A 117 9.74 -2.28 3.25
CA VAL A 117 10.66 -2.99 2.34
C VAL A 117 12.12 -2.77 2.74
N ASP A 118 12.52 -1.56 3.16
CA ASP A 118 13.89 -1.31 3.64
C ASP A 118 14.19 -2.13 4.91
N LYS A 119 13.26 -2.18 5.86
CA LYS A 119 13.40 -3.02 7.06
C LYS A 119 13.47 -4.52 6.75
N LEU A 120 12.72 -4.98 5.75
CA LEU A 120 12.75 -6.37 5.29
C LEU A 120 14.04 -6.71 4.54
N ARG A 121 14.64 -5.72 3.86
CA ARG A 121 15.90 -5.88 3.12
C ARG A 121 17.12 -5.81 4.04
N PHE A 122 17.06 -4.98 5.06
CA PHE A 122 18.13 -4.74 6.05
C PHE A 122 17.61 -4.96 7.48
N PRO A 123 17.25 -6.20 7.84
CA PRO A 123 16.64 -6.50 9.14
C PRO A 123 17.54 -6.15 10.32
N GLU A 124 18.86 -6.09 10.14
CA GLU A 124 19.85 -5.67 11.14
C GLU A 124 19.64 -4.25 11.70
N LYS A 125 18.88 -3.39 11.00
CA LYS A 125 18.57 -2.03 11.46
C LYS A 125 17.45 -1.98 12.51
N ASP A 126 16.66 -3.05 12.65
CA ASP A 126 15.51 -3.12 13.55
C ASP A 126 15.52 -4.44 14.36
N PRO A 127 15.61 -4.38 15.70
CA PRO A 127 15.69 -5.58 16.55
C PRO A 127 14.51 -6.56 16.38
N CYS A 128 13.31 -6.07 16.02
CA CYS A 128 12.17 -6.93 15.78
C CYS A 128 12.32 -7.68 14.45
N PHE A 129 12.77 -7.00 13.41
CA PHE A 129 12.99 -7.61 12.09
C PHE A 129 14.18 -8.56 12.09
N GLN A 130 15.28 -8.18 12.76
CA GLN A 130 16.44 -9.06 12.94
C GLN A 130 16.07 -10.36 13.63
N ALA A 131 15.30 -10.30 14.72
CA ALA A 131 14.87 -11.49 15.45
C ALA A 131 13.90 -12.39 14.65
N MET A 132 13.26 -11.83 13.62
CA MET A 132 12.35 -12.54 12.73
C MET A 132 13.04 -13.05 11.45
N ALA A 133 14.25 -12.56 11.14
CA ALA A 133 15.00 -12.94 9.95
C ALA A 133 15.21 -14.46 9.89
N GLY A 134 14.99 -15.04 8.71
CA GLY A 134 15.10 -16.49 8.49
C GLY A 134 13.87 -17.30 8.93
N THR A 135 12.87 -16.69 9.57
CA THR A 135 11.58 -17.36 9.81
C THR A 135 10.74 -17.43 8.53
N ALA A 136 9.90 -18.46 8.41
CA ALA A 136 8.98 -18.59 7.27
C ALA A 136 8.03 -17.38 7.14
N LEU A 137 7.56 -16.84 8.28
CA LEU A 137 6.72 -15.66 8.31
C LEU A 137 7.44 -14.45 7.72
N PHE A 138 8.69 -14.20 8.12
CA PHE A 138 9.48 -13.10 7.59
C PHE A 138 9.68 -13.21 6.08
N THR A 139 10.06 -14.40 5.58
CA THR A 139 10.26 -14.63 4.14
C THR A 139 8.97 -14.41 3.35
N HIS A 140 7.84 -14.88 3.85
CA HIS A 140 6.53 -14.66 3.22
C HIS A 140 6.16 -13.18 3.20
N THR A 141 6.30 -12.49 4.34
CA THR A 141 6.03 -11.05 4.44
C THR A 141 6.94 -10.24 3.52
N ALA A 142 8.23 -10.61 3.40
CA ALA A 142 9.17 -9.94 2.50
C ALA A 142 8.72 -10.03 1.04
N PHE A 143 8.30 -11.22 0.62
CA PHE A 143 7.78 -11.43 -0.73
C PHE A 143 6.48 -10.66 -0.99
N ASP A 144 5.51 -10.75 -0.09
CA ASP A 144 4.24 -10.04 -0.20
C ASP A 144 4.45 -8.53 -0.26
N MET A 145 5.35 -8.00 0.57
CA MET A 145 5.61 -6.56 0.63
C MET A 145 6.21 -6.03 -0.67
N LEU A 146 7.11 -6.79 -1.31
CA LEU A 146 7.65 -6.44 -2.64
C LEU A 146 6.56 -6.43 -3.72
N GLN A 147 5.63 -7.39 -3.68
CA GLN A 147 4.48 -7.39 -4.57
C GLN A 147 3.53 -6.23 -4.29
N ASN A 148 3.30 -5.90 -3.03
CA ASN A 148 2.47 -4.76 -2.65
C ASN A 148 3.10 -3.45 -3.10
N HIS A 149 4.41 -3.29 -2.95
CA HIS A 149 5.15 -2.11 -3.42
C HIS A 149 4.92 -1.85 -4.93
N SER A 150 5.07 -2.88 -5.78
CA SER A 150 4.83 -2.72 -7.22
C SER A 150 3.37 -2.38 -7.54
N ARG A 151 2.41 -2.98 -6.84
CA ARG A 151 0.97 -2.69 -7.00
C ARG A 151 0.60 -1.28 -6.56
N ILE A 152 1.15 -0.80 -5.45
CA ILE A 152 0.90 0.56 -4.94
C ILE A 152 1.51 1.59 -5.88
N THR A 153 2.75 1.36 -6.33
CA THR A 153 3.43 2.22 -7.31
C THR A 153 2.58 2.36 -8.59
N ALA A 154 2.14 1.23 -9.15
CA ALA A 154 1.28 1.24 -10.33
C ALA A 154 -0.07 1.93 -10.08
N ALA A 155 -0.62 1.84 -8.86
CA ALA A 155 -1.84 2.55 -8.50
C ALA A 155 -1.64 4.08 -8.43
N VAL A 156 -0.52 4.54 -7.87
CA VAL A 156 -0.14 5.97 -7.85
C VAL A 156 -0.02 6.49 -9.27
N GLU A 157 0.74 5.81 -10.13
CA GLU A 157 0.91 6.17 -11.54
C GLU A 157 -0.44 6.21 -12.28
N ARG A 158 -1.32 5.25 -12.00
CA ARG A 158 -2.64 5.19 -12.64
C ARG A 158 -3.55 6.33 -12.23
N VAL A 159 -3.52 6.76 -10.96
CA VAL A 159 -4.29 7.91 -10.49
C VAL A 159 -3.79 9.20 -11.14
N GLU A 160 -2.47 9.36 -11.26
CA GLU A 160 -1.85 10.49 -11.99
C GLU A 160 -2.29 10.51 -13.46
N LEU A 161 -2.24 9.37 -14.14
CA LEU A 161 -2.68 9.26 -15.54
C LEU A 161 -4.17 9.60 -15.70
N LEU A 162 -5.03 9.15 -14.79
CA LEU A 162 -6.47 9.49 -14.82
C LEU A 162 -6.70 10.99 -14.64
N TRP A 163 -5.92 11.63 -13.77
CA TRP A 163 -5.97 13.07 -13.61
C TRP A 163 -5.54 13.80 -14.88
N GLN A 164 -4.39 13.44 -15.46
CA GLN A 164 -3.92 14.02 -16.72
C GLN A 164 -4.95 13.89 -17.85
N GLN A 165 -5.61 12.73 -17.95
CA GLN A 165 -6.69 12.52 -18.90
C GLN A 165 -7.88 13.45 -18.63
N ALA A 166 -8.30 13.59 -17.36
CA ALA A 166 -9.42 14.44 -16.97
C ALA A 166 -9.14 15.94 -17.16
N SER A 167 -7.90 16.40 -16.92
CA SER A 167 -7.51 17.81 -16.99
C SER A 167 -7.10 18.27 -18.38
N SER A 168 -6.59 17.35 -19.22
CA SER A 168 -6.00 17.66 -20.53
C SER A 168 -6.84 18.60 -21.40
N ARG A 169 -8.14 18.30 -21.54
CA ARG A 169 -9.05 19.07 -22.39
C ARG A 169 -9.21 20.52 -21.88
N ALA A 170 -9.32 20.70 -20.58
CA ALA A 170 -9.48 22.01 -19.96
C ALA A 170 -8.19 22.84 -20.06
N GLN A 171 -7.05 22.20 -19.80
CA GLN A 171 -5.73 22.82 -19.87
C GLN A 171 -5.37 23.25 -21.30
N LEU A 172 -5.62 22.39 -22.30
CA LEU A 172 -5.43 22.73 -23.71
C LEU A 172 -6.32 23.89 -24.15
N HIS A 173 -7.58 23.90 -23.71
CA HIS A 173 -8.48 25.01 -24.03
C HIS A 173 -8.01 26.32 -23.40
N LEU A 174 -7.50 26.28 -22.16
CA LEU A 174 -6.96 27.45 -21.49
C LEU A 174 -5.75 28.01 -22.24
N GLN A 175 -4.81 27.16 -22.63
CA GLN A 175 -3.64 27.55 -23.43
C GLN A 175 -4.03 28.19 -24.76
N LEU A 176 -4.98 27.61 -25.50
CA LEU A 176 -5.45 28.17 -26.77
C LEU A 176 -6.06 29.56 -26.62
N VAL A 177 -6.89 29.78 -25.60
CA VAL A 177 -7.51 31.09 -25.37
C VAL A 177 -6.46 32.12 -24.92
N GLN A 178 -5.49 31.72 -24.10
CA GLN A 178 -4.35 32.57 -23.73
C GLN A 178 -3.53 32.99 -24.95
N PHE A 179 -3.10 32.04 -25.78
CA PHE A 179 -2.36 32.35 -27.01
C PHE A 179 -3.14 33.26 -27.96
N ARG A 180 -4.46 33.06 -28.08
CA ARG A 180 -5.30 33.93 -28.91
C ARG A 180 -5.36 35.36 -28.35
N SER A 181 -5.45 35.51 -27.04
CA SER A 181 -5.42 36.82 -26.38
C SER A 181 -4.07 37.52 -26.59
N GLU A 182 -2.96 36.79 -26.43
CA GLU A 182 -1.60 37.31 -26.63
C GLU A 182 -1.37 37.72 -28.09
N ALA A 183 -1.80 36.90 -29.06
CA ALA A 183 -1.69 37.22 -30.48
C ALA A 183 -2.48 38.49 -30.86
N LEU A 184 -3.68 38.68 -30.30
CA LEU A 184 -4.48 39.89 -30.53
C LEU A 184 -3.77 41.14 -29.99
N GLN A 185 -3.16 41.06 -28.81
CA GLN A 185 -2.40 42.16 -28.24
C GLN A 185 -1.20 42.57 -29.11
N ILE A 186 -0.51 41.61 -29.72
CA ILE A 186 0.62 41.88 -30.65
C ILE A 186 0.15 42.54 -31.96
N THR A 187 -1.10 42.33 -32.37
CA THR A 187 -1.61 42.88 -33.64
C THR A 187 -2.21 44.29 -33.49
N GLU A 188 -2.45 44.74 -32.25
CA GLU A 188 -2.99 46.07 -31.92
C GLU A 188 -1.89 47.09 -31.54
N GLU A 189 -0.63 46.65 -31.43
CA GLU A 189 0.59 47.48 -31.33
C GLU A 189 1.24 47.72 -32.71
#